data_AF-A0AB34LHB9-F1
#
_entry.id   AF-A0AB34LHB9-F1
#
_cell.length_a   1.000
_cell.length_b   1.000
_cell.length_c   1.000
_cell.angle_alpha   90.00
_cell.angle_beta   90.00
_cell.angle_gamma   90.00
#
_symmetry.space_group_name_H-M   'P 1'
#
loop_
_entity.id
_entity.type
_entity.pdbx_description
1 polymer ?
#
loop_
_entity_poly.entity_id
_entity_poly.type
_entity_poly.pdbx_seq_one_letter_code
_entity_poly.pdbx_strand_id
1 'polypeptide(L)'
;MIYILFFVLCIFYSCNSQNNSIIFSTKKAKSNRNESEKIIKHYESDEQKLAAAKFLIQHMAFHYNKNNSKEVNLQDLYDKHAAISEKYNWMKTPLPWRQEIDSLEKAYAHQIAAFSFLDYKSDIETIKSEWLIKQIDLAFEAWQNNIYTREYPFEMFCEFILPYRFKEGIILEDSKEMFYKRHHTIFKDSVGASFIQRIDSILDFYRFDLTD
;
A
#
# COMPACT_ATOMS: atom_id res chain seq x y z
N MET A 1 20.64 4.95 38.65
CA MET A 1 20.75 6.23 37.90
C MET A 1 21.45 6.09 36.55
N ILE A 2 22.53 5.32 36.41
CA ILE A 2 23.23 5.11 35.11
C ILE A 2 22.33 4.45 34.03
N TYR A 3 21.50 3.46 34.39
CA TYR A 3 20.57 2.82 33.45
C TYR A 3 19.46 3.75 32.94
N ILE A 4 19.00 4.69 33.78
CA ILE A 4 18.02 5.71 33.37
C ILE A 4 18.68 6.68 32.38
N LEU A 5 19.93 7.06 32.62
CA LEU A 5 20.70 7.93 31.71
C LEU A 5 20.93 7.25 30.34
N PHE A 6 21.23 5.94 30.33
CA PHE A 6 21.43 5.17 29.10
C PHE A 6 20.13 4.99 28.31
N PHE A 7 19.01 4.71 29.01
CA PHE A 7 17.69 4.59 28.39
C PHE A 7 17.23 5.93 27.79
N VAL A 8 17.47 7.03 28.50
CA VAL A 8 17.20 8.40 28.03
C VAL A 8 18.07 8.77 26.82
N LEU A 9 19.36 8.39 26.81
CA LEU A 9 20.26 8.60 25.66
C LEU A 9 19.83 7.81 24.41
N CYS A 10 19.32 6.58 24.58
CA CYS A 10 18.78 5.78 23.47
C CYS A 10 17.49 6.39 22.87
N ILE A 11 16.61 6.93 23.71
CA ILE A 11 15.40 7.65 23.25
C ILE A 11 15.79 8.91 22.48
N PHE A 12 16.76 9.68 22.97
CA PHE A 12 17.23 10.88 22.28
C PHE A 12 17.90 10.57 20.94
N TYR A 13 18.70 9.50 20.84
CA TYR A 13 19.29 9.08 19.57
C TYR A 13 18.23 8.63 18.55
N SER A 14 17.23 7.87 18.99
CA SER A 14 16.14 7.40 18.13
C SER A 14 15.25 8.55 17.65
N CYS A 15 14.88 9.49 18.54
CA CYS A 15 14.15 10.69 18.15
C CYS A 15 14.93 11.58 17.19
N ASN A 16 16.24 11.74 17.41
CA ASN A 16 17.08 12.59 16.56
C ASN A 16 17.33 11.93 15.19
N SER A 17 17.53 10.61 15.13
CA SER A 17 17.60 9.88 13.85
C SER A 17 16.29 9.95 13.08
N GLN A 18 15.16 9.81 13.77
CA GLN A 18 13.84 9.87 13.15
C GLN A 18 13.56 11.28 12.59
N ASN A 19 13.85 12.34 13.35
CA ASN A 19 13.67 13.71 12.87
C ASN A 19 14.58 14.00 11.66
N ASN A 20 15.84 13.55 11.70
CA ASN A 20 16.76 13.68 10.56
C ASN A 20 16.29 12.92 9.32
N SER A 21 15.70 11.73 9.48
CA SER A 21 15.18 10.93 8.37
C SER A 21 13.94 11.57 7.70
N ILE A 22 13.07 12.19 8.49
CA ILE A 22 11.90 12.93 8.00
C ILE A 22 12.36 14.19 7.27
N ILE A 23 13.30 14.94 7.85
CA ILE A 23 13.91 16.11 7.19
C ILE A 23 14.58 15.71 5.87
N PHE A 24 15.29 14.59 5.84
CA PHE A 24 15.90 14.07 4.62
C PHE A 24 14.86 13.72 3.55
N SER A 25 13.82 12.99 3.94
CA SER A 25 12.76 12.56 3.02
C SER A 25 11.95 13.75 2.49
N THR A 26 11.59 14.69 3.36
CA THR A 26 10.91 15.93 2.96
C THR A 26 11.76 16.83 2.06
N LYS A 27 13.10 16.83 2.20
CA LYS A 27 13.99 17.47 1.22
C LYS A 27 13.94 16.79 -0.15
N LYS A 28 13.84 15.45 -0.19
CA LYS A 28 13.67 14.68 -1.43
C LYS A 28 12.31 14.88 -2.09
N ALA A 29 11.29 15.32 -1.36
CA ALA A 29 9.93 15.54 -1.87
C ALA A 29 9.83 16.61 -2.98
N LYS A 30 10.84 17.47 -3.16
CA LYS A 30 10.85 18.58 -4.13
C LYS A 30 9.56 19.41 -4.05
N SER A 31 8.79 19.53 -5.14
CA SER A 31 7.53 20.27 -5.20
C SER A 31 6.39 19.61 -4.41
N ASN A 32 6.52 18.33 -4.04
CA ASN A 32 5.53 17.57 -3.30
C ASN A 32 5.68 17.68 -1.77
N ARG A 33 6.63 18.49 -1.29
CA ARG A 33 6.86 18.73 0.15
C ARG A 33 5.60 19.13 0.92
N ASN A 34 4.76 19.97 0.31
CA ASN A 34 3.50 20.42 0.91
C ASN A 34 2.54 19.25 1.23
N GLU A 35 2.61 18.14 0.48
CA GLU A 35 1.79 16.96 0.78
C GLU A 35 2.21 16.29 2.09
N SER A 36 3.52 16.19 2.37
CA SER A 36 4.01 15.67 3.65
C SER A 36 3.58 16.55 4.83
N GLU A 37 3.65 17.87 4.66
CA GLU A 37 3.22 18.84 5.68
C GLU A 37 1.72 18.75 5.94
N LYS A 38 0.90 18.55 4.90
CA LYS A 38 -0.54 18.30 5.05
C LYS A 38 -0.83 17.04 5.85
N ILE A 39 -0.13 15.94 5.60
CA ILE A 39 -0.32 14.68 6.34
C ILE A 39 0.04 14.87 7.83
N ILE A 40 1.19 15.50 8.10
CA ILE A 40 1.64 15.79 9.48
C ILE A 40 0.61 16.66 10.21
N LYS A 41 0.12 17.71 9.56
CA LYS A 41 -0.89 18.60 10.13
C LYS A 41 -2.23 17.87 10.36
N HIS A 42 -2.64 17.02 9.43
CA HIS A 42 -3.91 16.28 9.53
C HIS A 42 -3.96 15.41 10.79
N TYR A 43 -2.85 14.78 11.18
CA TYR A 43 -2.76 13.92 12.36
C TYR A 43 -2.17 14.61 13.59
N GLU A 44 -2.04 15.94 13.63
CA GLU A 44 -1.33 16.65 14.71
C GLU A 44 -1.92 16.40 16.12
N SER A 45 -3.20 16.06 16.21
CA SER A 45 -3.91 15.75 17.45
C SER A 45 -4.02 14.25 17.77
N ASP A 46 -3.50 13.37 16.90
CA ASP A 46 -3.50 11.92 17.08
C ASP A 46 -2.05 11.42 17.04
N GLU A 47 -1.44 11.26 18.23
CA GLU A 47 -0.02 10.93 18.36
C GLU A 47 0.35 9.63 17.64
N GLN A 48 -0.54 8.63 17.66
CA GLN A 48 -0.27 7.31 17.09
C GLN A 48 -0.39 7.34 15.56
N LYS A 49 -1.42 7.98 15.01
CA LYS A 49 -1.52 8.19 13.56
C LYS A 49 -0.43 9.11 13.04
N LEU A 50 -0.03 10.12 13.81
CA LEU A 50 1.09 10.99 13.46
C LEU A 50 2.40 10.22 13.41
N ALA A 51 2.64 9.31 14.37
CA ALA A 51 3.81 8.43 14.36
C ALA A 51 3.81 7.52 13.11
N ALA A 52 2.67 6.94 12.76
CA ALA A 52 2.52 6.11 11.55
C ALA A 52 2.74 6.91 10.26
N ALA A 53 2.18 8.12 10.17
CA ALA A 53 2.40 9.02 9.05
C ALA A 53 3.89 9.37 8.86
N LYS A 54 4.56 9.74 9.96
CA LYS A 54 6.00 9.98 9.97
C LYS A 54 6.80 8.74 9.55
N PHE A 55 6.38 7.56 10.01
CA PHE A 55 6.97 6.29 9.61
C PHE A 55 6.82 6.02 8.10
N LEU A 56 5.70 6.34 7.47
CA LEU A 56 5.58 6.19 6.02
C LEU A 56 6.40 7.24 5.26
N ILE A 57 6.33 8.51 5.68
CA ILE A 57 7.04 9.64 5.04
C ILE A 57 8.56 9.39 4.97
N GLN A 58 9.16 8.89 6.05
CA GLN A 58 10.60 8.59 6.08
C GLN A 58 11.01 7.46 5.10
N HIS A 59 10.10 6.54 4.79
CA HIS A 59 10.37 5.41 3.89
C HIS A 59 10.02 5.70 2.43
N MET A 60 9.04 6.58 2.17
CA MET A 60 8.62 6.99 0.82
C MET A 60 9.78 7.48 -0.07
N ALA A 61 10.85 8.04 0.53
CA ALA A 61 12.02 8.52 -0.19
C ALA A 61 12.92 7.40 -0.77
N PHE A 62 12.63 6.14 -0.44
CA PHE A 62 13.35 4.94 -0.86
C PHE A 62 12.48 4.00 -1.70
N HIS A 63 11.21 4.35 -1.92
CA HIS A 63 10.28 3.60 -2.74
C HIS A 63 9.95 4.38 -4.00
N TYR A 64 9.78 3.67 -5.11
CA TYR A 64 9.72 4.26 -6.43
C TYR A 64 8.55 3.71 -7.24
N ASN A 65 8.03 4.55 -8.12
CA ASN A 65 7.09 4.14 -9.14
C ASN A 65 7.52 4.69 -10.50
N LYS A 66 7.17 4.00 -11.58
CA LYS A 66 7.22 4.60 -12.91
C LYS A 66 6.21 5.73 -12.91
N ASN A 67 6.71 6.93 -13.15
CA ASN A 67 5.89 8.12 -13.05
C ASN A 67 4.83 8.12 -14.16
N ASN A 68 3.58 7.80 -13.82
CA ASN A 68 2.42 7.99 -14.69
C ASN A 68 2.02 9.46 -14.79
N SER A 69 2.99 10.40 -14.89
CA SER A 69 2.66 11.72 -15.40
C SER A 69 1.78 11.51 -16.63
N LYS A 70 0.81 12.38 -16.84
CA LYS A 70 -0.24 12.29 -17.88
C LYS A 70 0.27 11.97 -19.31
N GLU A 71 1.57 11.86 -19.50
CA GLU A 71 2.33 11.30 -20.62
C GLU A 71 1.82 9.93 -21.11
N VAL A 72 1.51 8.97 -20.22
CA VAL A 72 0.99 7.66 -20.63
C VAL A 72 -0.21 7.25 -19.78
N ASN A 73 -1.39 7.26 -20.39
CA ASN A 73 -2.63 6.80 -19.77
C ASN A 73 -2.90 5.33 -20.12
N LEU A 74 -2.82 4.45 -19.13
CA LEU A 74 -3.15 3.02 -19.24
C LEU A 74 -4.53 2.67 -18.68
N GLN A 75 -5.33 3.65 -18.25
CA GLN A 75 -6.61 3.39 -17.60
C GLN A 75 -7.55 2.57 -18.49
N ASP A 76 -7.68 2.97 -19.76
CA ASP A 76 -8.54 2.24 -20.71
C ASP A 76 -8.05 0.80 -20.96
N LEU A 77 -6.72 0.57 -20.96
CA LEU A 77 -6.14 -0.78 -21.00
C LEU A 77 -6.54 -1.58 -19.75
N TYR A 78 -6.39 -0.99 -18.56
CA TYR A 78 -6.73 -1.64 -17.29
C TYR A 78 -8.23 -1.94 -17.18
N ASP A 79 -9.09 -1.02 -17.60
CA ASP A 79 -10.55 -1.19 -17.58
C ASP A 79 -10.96 -2.34 -18.52
N LYS A 80 -10.39 -2.40 -19.73
CA LYS A 80 -10.63 -3.50 -20.67
C LYS A 80 -10.10 -4.82 -20.15
N HIS A 81 -8.90 -4.83 -19.57
CA HIS A 81 -8.32 -6.02 -18.94
C HIS A 81 -9.23 -6.51 -17.80
N ALA A 82 -9.74 -5.62 -16.96
CA ALA A 82 -10.65 -5.95 -15.87
C ALA A 82 -11.97 -6.53 -16.41
N ALA A 83 -12.56 -5.92 -17.44
CA ALA A 83 -13.79 -6.41 -18.06
C ALA A 83 -13.63 -7.81 -18.70
N ILE A 84 -12.50 -8.06 -19.39
CA ILE A 84 -12.16 -9.40 -19.88
C ILE A 84 -12.01 -10.36 -18.71
N SER A 85 -11.27 -9.97 -17.66
CA SER A 85 -11.09 -10.82 -16.49
C SER A 85 -12.43 -11.16 -15.82
N GLU A 86 -13.32 -10.19 -15.64
CA GLU A 86 -14.65 -10.38 -15.06
C GLU A 86 -15.53 -11.32 -15.90
N LYS A 87 -15.52 -11.20 -17.24
CA LYS A 87 -16.21 -12.12 -18.15
C LYS A 87 -15.83 -13.59 -17.93
N TYR A 88 -14.60 -13.86 -17.50
CA TYR A 88 -14.09 -15.19 -17.21
C TYR A 88 -14.00 -15.49 -15.70
N ASN A 89 -14.76 -14.76 -14.88
CA ASN A 89 -14.75 -14.92 -13.41
C ASN A 89 -13.35 -14.81 -12.79
N TRP A 90 -12.51 -13.94 -13.35
CA TRP A 90 -11.11 -13.74 -13.00
C TRP A 90 -10.19 -14.95 -13.22
N MET A 91 -10.71 -16.04 -13.79
CA MET A 91 -9.93 -17.22 -14.14
C MET A 91 -9.04 -16.93 -15.34
N LYS A 92 -7.72 -16.97 -15.14
CA LYS A 92 -6.71 -16.68 -16.17
C LYS A 92 -6.26 -17.91 -16.97
N THR A 93 -6.72 -19.09 -16.55
CA THR A 93 -6.37 -20.38 -17.16
C THR A 93 -7.04 -20.64 -18.52
N PRO A 94 -8.29 -20.21 -18.80
CA PRO A 94 -8.93 -20.53 -20.07
C PRO A 94 -8.15 -19.98 -21.27
N LEU A 95 -7.93 -20.81 -22.29
CA LEU A 95 -7.28 -20.38 -23.53
C LEU A 95 -7.98 -19.15 -24.17
N PRO A 96 -9.33 -19.06 -24.19
CA PRO A 96 -10.01 -17.88 -24.72
C PRO A 96 -9.69 -16.58 -23.96
N TRP A 97 -9.55 -16.63 -22.62
CA TRP A 97 -9.13 -15.47 -21.83
C TRP A 97 -7.74 -15.01 -22.27
N ARG A 98 -6.77 -15.94 -22.35
CA ARG A 98 -5.40 -15.63 -22.78
C ARG A 98 -5.37 -14.98 -24.17
N GLN A 99 -6.16 -15.51 -25.11
CA GLN A 99 -6.23 -14.95 -26.48
C GLN A 99 -6.80 -13.53 -26.51
N GLU A 100 -7.81 -13.22 -25.69
CA GLU A 100 -8.36 -11.86 -25.59
C GLU A 100 -7.37 -10.90 -24.95
N ILE A 101 -6.66 -11.33 -23.91
CA ILE A 101 -5.60 -10.55 -23.26
C ILE A 101 -4.41 -10.31 -24.19
N ASP A 102 -3.90 -11.35 -24.86
CA ASP A 102 -2.80 -11.22 -25.84
C ASP A 102 -3.17 -10.25 -26.97
N SER A 103 -4.43 -10.29 -27.42
CA SER A 103 -4.93 -9.36 -28.44
C SER A 103 -5.02 -7.93 -27.92
N LEU A 104 -5.46 -7.76 -26.67
CA LEU A 104 -5.48 -6.46 -25.99
C LEU A 104 -4.05 -5.91 -25.82
N GLU A 105 -3.10 -6.70 -25.32
CA GLU A 105 -1.72 -6.28 -25.17
C GLU A 105 -1.09 -5.86 -26.51
N LYS A 106 -1.34 -6.61 -27.59
CA LYS A 106 -0.92 -6.22 -28.94
C LYS A 106 -1.53 -4.90 -29.39
N ALA A 107 -2.81 -4.66 -29.11
CA ALA A 107 -3.49 -3.42 -29.46
C ALA A 107 -2.94 -2.20 -28.69
N TYR A 108 -2.39 -2.41 -27.49
CA TYR A 108 -1.81 -1.37 -26.64
C TYR A 108 -0.27 -1.42 -26.58
N ALA A 109 0.38 -2.13 -27.51
CA ALA A 109 1.82 -2.39 -27.47
C ALA A 109 2.64 -1.08 -27.41
N HIS A 110 2.20 -0.03 -28.12
CA HIS A 110 2.85 1.27 -28.10
C HIS A 110 2.76 1.96 -26.72
N GLN A 111 1.60 1.92 -26.07
CA GLN A 111 1.38 2.51 -24.75
C GLN A 111 2.16 1.73 -23.68
N ILE A 112 2.15 0.40 -23.76
CA ILE A 112 2.91 -0.48 -22.86
C ILE A 112 4.42 -0.24 -23.01
N ALA A 113 4.90 -0.10 -24.25
CA ALA A 113 6.30 0.23 -24.51
C ALA A 113 6.64 1.63 -23.98
N ALA A 114 5.82 2.64 -24.27
CA ALA A 114 6.01 4.00 -23.76
C ALA A 114 6.06 4.04 -22.23
N PHE A 115 5.14 3.35 -21.56
CA PHE A 115 5.14 3.20 -20.10
C PHE A 115 6.43 2.55 -19.59
N SER A 116 6.95 1.57 -20.32
CA SER A 116 8.16 0.85 -19.95
C SER A 116 9.41 1.74 -19.92
N PHE A 117 9.44 2.80 -20.73
CA PHE A 117 10.53 3.78 -20.81
C PHE A 117 10.38 4.98 -19.86
N LEU A 118 9.30 5.06 -19.08
CA LEU A 118 9.12 6.15 -18.12
C LEU A 118 10.17 6.08 -17.00
N ASP A 119 10.65 7.26 -16.59
CA ASP A 119 11.55 7.40 -15.46
C ASP A 119 10.87 6.99 -14.15
N TYR A 120 11.66 6.41 -13.26
CA TYR A 120 11.26 6.18 -11.88
C TYR A 120 11.28 7.49 -11.11
N LYS A 121 10.20 7.74 -10.36
CA LYS A 121 10.16 8.80 -9.34
C LYS A 121 9.92 8.19 -7.98
N SER A 122 10.53 8.79 -6.96
CA SER A 122 10.28 8.35 -5.60
C SER A 122 8.87 8.74 -5.17
N ASP A 123 8.28 7.98 -4.26
CA ASP A 123 6.92 8.21 -3.81
C ASP A 123 6.73 9.52 -3.10
N ILE A 124 7.78 9.94 -2.39
CA ILE A 124 7.77 11.21 -1.70
C ILE A 124 7.61 12.38 -2.67
N GLU A 125 7.92 12.21 -3.96
CA GLU A 125 7.73 13.20 -5.03
C GLU A 125 6.35 13.14 -5.70
N THR A 126 5.58 12.05 -5.55
CA THR A 126 4.38 11.80 -6.38
C THR A 126 3.10 11.56 -5.58
N ILE A 127 3.17 10.85 -4.45
CA ILE A 127 2.00 10.47 -3.66
C ILE A 127 1.35 11.70 -3.05
N LYS A 128 0.01 11.76 -3.15
CA LYS A 128 -0.81 12.81 -2.56
C LYS A 128 -1.16 12.53 -1.11
N SER A 129 -1.25 13.60 -0.33
CA SER A 129 -1.62 13.57 1.08
C SER A 129 -2.96 12.88 1.32
N GLU A 130 -3.99 13.25 0.56
CA GLU A 130 -5.33 12.67 0.63
C GLU A 130 -5.30 11.14 0.47
N TRP A 131 -4.57 10.64 -0.52
CA TRP A 131 -4.44 9.20 -0.74
C TRP A 131 -3.72 8.52 0.43
N LEU A 132 -2.59 9.05 0.89
CA LEU A 132 -1.85 8.44 1.99
C LEU A 132 -2.61 8.46 3.31
N ILE A 133 -3.36 9.55 3.59
CA ILE A 133 -4.26 9.66 4.74
C ILE A 133 -5.28 8.52 4.70
N LYS A 134 -5.96 8.33 3.56
CA LYS A 134 -6.90 7.23 3.36
C LYS A 134 -6.27 5.84 3.60
N GLN A 135 -5.04 5.62 3.12
CA GLN A 135 -4.34 4.35 3.36
C GLN A 135 -3.98 4.12 4.82
N ILE A 136 -3.59 5.18 5.54
CA ILE A 136 -3.31 5.12 6.98
C ILE A 136 -4.59 4.80 7.73
N ASP A 137 -5.68 5.51 7.46
CA ASP A 137 -6.95 5.29 8.15
C ASP A 137 -7.49 3.87 7.95
N LEU A 138 -7.46 3.35 6.72
CA LEU A 138 -7.83 1.97 6.42
C LEU A 138 -6.95 0.96 7.17
N ALA A 139 -5.64 1.23 7.30
CA ALA A 139 -4.74 0.37 8.05
C ALA A 139 -5.10 0.37 9.55
N PHE A 140 -5.40 1.54 10.13
CA PHE A 140 -5.83 1.65 11.53
C PHE A 140 -7.16 0.94 11.75
N GLU A 141 -8.13 1.09 10.85
CA GLU A 141 -9.41 0.38 10.94
C GLU A 141 -9.20 -1.15 10.92
N ALA A 142 -8.37 -1.64 9.99
CA ALA A 142 -8.04 -3.06 9.90
C ALA A 142 -7.25 -3.58 11.11
N TRP A 143 -6.42 -2.74 11.72
CA TRP A 143 -5.65 -3.09 12.92
C TRP A 143 -6.54 -3.14 14.16
N GLN A 144 -7.35 -2.12 14.40
CA GLN A 144 -8.10 -1.96 15.66
C GLN A 144 -9.39 -2.80 15.70
N ASN A 145 -10.04 -3.03 14.55
CA ASN A 145 -11.33 -3.73 14.50
C ASN A 145 -11.21 -5.24 14.23
N ASN A 146 -10.01 -5.76 13.96
CA ASN A 146 -9.82 -7.17 13.69
C ASN A 146 -9.34 -7.91 14.96
N ILE A 147 -10.08 -8.95 15.33
CA ILE A 147 -9.83 -9.78 16.51
C ILE A 147 -8.42 -10.40 16.57
N TYR A 148 -7.75 -10.58 15.43
CA TYR A 148 -6.43 -11.19 15.33
C TYR A 148 -5.29 -10.17 15.37
N THR A 149 -5.56 -8.89 15.13
CA THR A 149 -4.52 -7.85 15.01
C THR A 149 -4.63 -6.75 16.06
N ARG A 150 -5.80 -6.54 16.67
CA ARG A 150 -6.05 -5.45 17.63
C ARG A 150 -5.18 -5.47 18.89
N GLU A 151 -4.59 -6.62 19.21
CA GLU A 151 -3.70 -6.80 20.36
C GLU A 151 -2.22 -6.69 19.97
N TYR A 152 -1.90 -6.56 18.68
CA TYR A 152 -0.51 -6.39 18.24
C TYR A 152 0.03 -5.03 18.63
N PRO A 153 1.31 -4.96 19.04
CA PRO A 153 1.95 -3.70 19.38
C PRO A 153 2.11 -2.82 18.13
N PHE A 154 2.30 -1.52 18.36
CA PHE A 154 2.37 -0.52 17.30
C PHE A 154 3.50 -0.75 16.29
N GLU A 155 4.60 -1.36 16.73
CA GLU A 155 5.74 -1.73 15.87
C GLU A 155 5.31 -2.79 14.84
N MET A 156 4.56 -3.80 15.27
CA MET A 156 4.01 -4.84 14.37
C MET A 156 2.98 -4.24 13.40
N PHE A 157 2.19 -3.26 13.86
CA PHE A 157 1.31 -2.50 12.98
C PHE A 157 2.12 -1.77 11.89
N CYS A 158 3.18 -1.05 12.26
CA CYS A 158 4.02 -0.31 11.31
C CYS A 158 4.69 -1.23 10.27
N GLU A 159 5.12 -2.43 10.68
CA GLU A 159 5.86 -3.35 9.82
C GLU A 159 4.96 -4.20 8.90
N PHE A 160 3.78 -4.62 9.38
CA PHE A 160 2.98 -5.63 8.67
C PHE A 160 1.60 -5.17 8.19
N ILE A 161 1.02 -4.10 8.76
CA ILE A 161 -0.35 -3.67 8.44
C ILE A 161 -0.36 -2.31 7.74
N LEU A 162 0.45 -1.38 8.25
CA LEU A 162 0.61 -0.04 7.73
C LEU A 162 1.17 0.04 6.30
N PRO A 163 2.13 -0.80 5.85
CA PRO A 163 2.73 -0.65 4.52
C PRO A 163 1.69 -0.54 3.41
N TYR A 164 1.87 0.41 2.51
CA TYR A 164 0.95 0.68 1.39
C TYR A 164 1.44 0.08 0.06
N ARG A 165 2.60 -0.59 0.08
CA ARG A 165 3.21 -1.22 -1.10
C ARG A 165 3.26 -2.72 -0.94
N PHE A 166 3.01 -3.39 -2.05
CA PHE A 166 3.31 -4.81 -2.20
C PHE A 166 4.68 -5.05 -2.83
N LYS A 167 5.07 -4.22 -3.81
CA LYS A 167 6.34 -4.29 -4.53
C LYS A 167 6.71 -2.93 -5.12
N GLU A 168 8.00 -2.70 -5.37
CA GLU A 168 8.47 -1.55 -6.14
C GLU A 168 7.79 -1.48 -7.52
N GLY A 169 7.47 -0.26 -7.97
CA GLY A 169 6.75 -0.05 -9.22
C GLY A 169 5.26 -0.42 -9.19
N ILE A 170 4.73 -0.91 -8.06
CA ILE A 170 3.32 -1.27 -7.93
C ILE A 170 2.72 -0.53 -6.73
N ILE A 171 1.85 0.44 -7.04
CA ILE A 171 0.91 1.04 -6.09
C ILE A 171 -0.48 0.74 -6.61
N LEU A 172 -1.24 -0.08 -5.89
CA LEU A 172 -2.60 -0.42 -6.27
C LEU A 172 -3.56 0.53 -5.53
N GLU A 173 -3.96 1.61 -6.20
CA GLU A 173 -4.67 2.76 -5.61
C GLU A 173 -5.86 2.36 -4.72
N ASP A 174 -6.67 1.40 -5.17
CA ASP A 174 -7.89 0.95 -4.48
C ASP A 174 -7.77 -0.46 -3.88
N SER A 175 -6.59 -1.10 -3.91
CA SER A 175 -6.45 -2.50 -3.47
C SER A 175 -6.87 -2.73 -2.03
N LYS A 176 -6.42 -1.89 -1.08
CA LYS A 176 -6.79 -2.01 0.33
C LYS A 176 -8.29 -1.83 0.51
N GLU A 177 -8.89 -0.87 -0.18
CA GLU A 177 -10.33 -0.62 -0.11
C GLU A 177 -11.13 -1.78 -0.71
N MET A 178 -10.75 -2.26 -1.90
CA MET A 178 -11.40 -3.40 -2.55
C MET A 178 -11.28 -4.67 -1.72
N PHE A 179 -10.08 -4.96 -1.20
CA PHE A 179 -9.84 -6.12 -0.34
C PHE A 179 -10.65 -6.02 0.95
N TYR A 180 -10.63 -4.85 1.60
CA TYR A 180 -11.43 -4.59 2.78
C TYR A 180 -12.92 -4.79 2.50
N LYS A 181 -13.49 -4.13 1.48
CA LYS A 181 -14.90 -4.28 1.09
C LYS A 181 -15.30 -5.74 0.85
N ARG A 182 -14.45 -6.53 0.17
CA ARG A 182 -14.74 -7.94 -0.14
C ARG A 182 -14.64 -8.86 1.07
N HIS A 183 -13.68 -8.64 1.96
CA HIS A 183 -13.26 -9.69 2.93
C HIS A 183 -13.34 -9.27 4.40
N HIS A 184 -13.58 -8.00 4.71
CA HIS A 184 -13.53 -7.51 6.11
C HIS A 184 -14.51 -8.23 7.05
N THR A 185 -15.65 -8.74 6.56
CA THR A 185 -16.61 -9.50 7.38
C THR A 185 -16.13 -10.89 7.77
N ILE A 186 -15.23 -11.49 6.99
CA ILE A 186 -14.73 -12.85 7.24
C ILE A 186 -14.02 -12.93 8.60
N PHE A 187 -13.44 -11.83 9.08
CA PHE A 187 -12.71 -11.80 10.35
C PHE A 187 -13.48 -11.13 11.50
N LYS A 188 -14.75 -10.71 11.30
CA LYS A 188 -15.53 -10.01 12.33
C LYS A 188 -16.00 -10.93 13.46
N ASP A 189 -16.25 -12.21 13.17
CA ASP A 189 -16.82 -13.15 14.15
C ASP A 189 -15.77 -14.21 14.53
N SER A 190 -15.18 -14.12 15.73
CA SER A 190 -14.20 -15.10 16.26
C SER A 190 -14.80 -16.48 16.58
N VAL A 191 -16.11 -16.65 16.44
CA VAL A 191 -16.79 -17.82 17.00
C VAL A 191 -16.77 -18.97 15.98
N GLY A 192 -15.94 -19.98 16.24
CA GLY A 192 -16.05 -21.31 15.61
C GLY A 192 -15.08 -21.63 14.47
N ALA A 193 -14.31 -20.66 13.94
CA ALA A 193 -13.28 -20.92 12.92
C ALA A 193 -11.93 -20.27 13.29
N SER A 194 -10.85 -21.03 13.13
CA SER A 194 -9.48 -20.56 13.38
C SER A 194 -9.02 -19.56 12.30
N PHE A 195 -7.98 -18.78 12.61
CA PHE A 195 -7.34 -17.89 11.64
C PHE A 195 -6.93 -18.65 10.37
N ILE A 196 -6.34 -19.84 10.52
CA ILE A 196 -5.93 -20.69 9.39
C ILE A 196 -7.13 -21.07 8.54
N GLN A 197 -8.25 -21.51 9.13
CA GLN A 197 -9.45 -21.88 8.36
C GLN A 197 -10.03 -20.71 7.55
N ARG A 198 -9.98 -19.49 8.09
CA ARG A 198 -10.44 -18.29 7.39
C ARG A 198 -9.48 -17.89 6.27
N ILE A 199 -8.18 -17.97 6.51
CA ILE A 199 -7.16 -17.75 5.48
C ILE A 199 -7.27 -18.80 4.39
N ASP A 200 -7.40 -20.07 4.73
CA ASP A 200 -7.60 -21.16 3.79
C ASP A 200 -8.88 -20.96 2.97
N SER A 201 -9.97 -20.45 3.55
CA SER A 201 -11.19 -20.13 2.80
C SER A 201 -10.97 -19.00 1.78
N ILE A 202 -10.19 -17.97 2.14
CA ILE A 202 -9.81 -16.89 1.21
C ILE A 202 -8.86 -17.44 0.15
N LEU A 203 -7.86 -18.23 0.54
CA LEU A 203 -6.91 -18.85 -0.37
C LEU A 203 -7.62 -19.78 -1.34
N ASP A 204 -8.56 -20.62 -0.88
CA ASP A 204 -9.40 -21.49 -1.69
C ASP A 204 -10.26 -20.70 -2.67
N PHE A 205 -10.82 -19.57 -2.25
CA PHE A 205 -11.53 -18.64 -3.15
C PHE A 205 -10.63 -18.16 -4.30
N TYR A 206 -9.33 -18.01 -4.06
CA TYR A 206 -8.31 -17.61 -5.05
C TYR A 206 -7.46 -18.78 -5.59
N ARG A 207 -7.71 -20.03 -5.18
CA ARG A 207 -6.79 -21.17 -5.43
C ARG A 207 -6.84 -21.63 -6.88
N PHE A 208 -7.95 -21.38 -7.56
CA PHE A 208 -8.06 -21.60 -9.01
C PHE A 208 -7.27 -20.58 -9.84
N ASP A 209 -6.57 -19.62 -9.21
CA ASP A 209 -5.75 -18.61 -9.89
C ASP A 209 -4.23 -18.89 -9.83
N LEU A 210 -3.76 -19.90 -9.07
CA LEU A 210 -2.33 -20.08 -8.75
C LEU A 210 -1.73 -21.44 -9.15
N THR A 211 -2.53 -22.38 -9.67
CA THR A 211 -2.03 -23.63 -10.25
C THR A 211 -2.30 -23.64 -11.75
N ASP A 212 -1.34 -23.08 -12.51
CA ASP A 212 -0.84 -23.50 -13.83
C ASP A 212 -0.20 -22.32 -14.60
#